data_AF-A0A4R6YRB2-F1
#
_entry.id   AF-A0A4R6YRB2-F1
#
_cell.length_a   1.000
_cell.length_b   1.000
_cell.length_c   1.000
_cell.angle_alpha   90.00
_cell.angle_beta   90.00
_cell.angle_gamma   90.00
#
_symmetry.space_group_name_H-M   'P 1'
#
loop_
_entity.id
_entity.type
_entity.pdbx_description
1 polymer ?
#
loop_
_entity_poly.entity_id
_entity_poly.type
_entity_poly.pdbx_seq_one_letter_code
_entity_poly.pdbx_strand_id
1 'polypeptide(L)'
;MRFAHHLVLLRSGIFYFRQRVPVELQPVLGIRFVQHSLRTRDARTAKVCSYTLSVRYAETFAALKDTVVPKLPPSIQSIVSKHEAGDTRRFEIDVDPASLRPTRLKTNGTEQDNRAALDVLRLLAQPAMPAPHALTTPRPASAASPPVPPKPPGLTLRQAIVLYTEAESAGLKRNTWAQRQRAFASFSASVGKDMLVSAIDREAVGEWAHGVIVAGAAKQAGPAKKKGATKRTVGNMVSHVAQLFAFLGARGKLLGPNPVNGAVVFTKKEKAARKAEGFQWEPLDLTALQLIYKPENLARIRTEHARWAPLIGLYTGARVSEIAQLYLADFVEEQGIPCLRITTDSDGQSLKTAASRRLVPIHPDLVELGLLDRVERLRREGKARLFPDMRIDSKAGAGNAISKGFGYYLDKLGIRPRRSNGIVGFHSLRKTVIQELQGSRLLADRRRAFVGHEPGDDVHQVDYMRPWTAEELSELFPGLRWKKWLEVGSLRVLLT
;
A
#
# COMPACT_ATOMS: atom_id res chain seq x y z
N MET A 1 1.87 -15.05 -9.92
CA MET A 1 0.60 -14.32 -9.69
C MET A 1 0.18 -14.58 -8.26
N ARG A 2 -0.31 -13.57 -7.51
CA ARG A 2 -1.08 -13.84 -6.29
C ARG A 2 -2.45 -14.34 -6.76
N PHE A 3 -2.81 -15.57 -6.38
CA PHE A 3 -4.13 -16.10 -6.65
C PHE A 3 -5.15 -15.45 -5.73
N ALA A 4 -6.44 -15.46 -6.10
CA ALA A 4 -7.48 -15.00 -5.20
C ALA A 4 -7.50 -15.88 -3.93
N HIS A 5 -7.91 -15.34 -2.78
CA HIS A 5 -7.86 -16.02 -1.48
C HIS A 5 -8.57 -17.39 -1.47
N HIS A 6 -9.49 -17.58 -2.40
CA HIS A 6 -10.30 -18.76 -2.59
C HIS A 6 -9.79 -19.73 -3.68
N LEU A 7 -8.56 -19.58 -4.17
CA LEU A 7 -8.00 -20.41 -5.24
C LEU A 7 -6.72 -21.13 -4.79
N VAL A 8 -6.71 -22.46 -4.86
CA VAL A 8 -5.63 -23.34 -4.41
C VAL A 8 -5.13 -24.17 -5.60
N LEU A 9 -3.82 -24.24 -5.82
CA LEU A 9 -3.21 -25.10 -6.83
C LEU A 9 -2.68 -26.39 -6.17
N LEU A 10 -3.13 -27.55 -6.63
CA LEU A 10 -2.59 -28.84 -6.15
C LEU A 10 -1.30 -29.21 -6.88
N ARG A 11 -0.53 -30.16 -6.30
CA ARG A 11 0.69 -30.73 -6.91
C ARG A 11 0.43 -31.34 -8.30
N SER A 12 -0.81 -31.73 -8.60
CA SER A 12 -1.25 -32.25 -9.92
C SER A 12 -1.43 -31.17 -11.01
N GLY A 13 -1.26 -29.89 -10.67
CA GLY A 13 -1.42 -28.76 -11.58
C GLY A 13 -2.87 -28.29 -11.80
N ILE A 14 -3.85 -28.95 -11.17
CA ILE A 14 -5.27 -28.58 -11.25
C ILE A 14 -5.61 -27.54 -10.18
N PHE A 15 -6.35 -26.50 -10.57
CA PHE A 15 -6.85 -25.48 -9.66
C PHE A 15 -8.12 -25.93 -8.92
N TYR A 16 -8.20 -25.55 -7.65
CA TYR A 16 -9.33 -25.76 -6.76
C TYR A 16 -9.84 -24.44 -6.22
N PHE A 17 -11.15 -24.32 -6.11
CA PHE A 17 -11.81 -23.31 -5.32
C PHE A 17 -11.87 -23.77 -3.85
N ARG A 18 -11.58 -22.87 -2.91
CA ARG A 18 -11.71 -23.13 -1.47
C ARG A 18 -12.25 -21.88 -0.77
N GLN A 19 -13.47 -21.91 -0.28
CA GLN A 19 -14.07 -20.81 0.49
C GLN A 19 -14.43 -21.27 1.90
N ARG A 20 -14.14 -20.44 2.90
CA ARG A 20 -14.54 -20.69 4.29
C ARG A 20 -16.03 -20.44 4.45
N VAL A 21 -16.72 -21.35 5.13
CA VAL A 21 -18.13 -21.19 5.50
C VAL A 21 -18.20 -20.22 6.69
N PRO A 22 -19.12 -19.22 6.70
CA PRO A 22 -19.32 -18.34 7.85
C PRO A 22 -19.54 -19.13 9.14
N VAL A 23 -18.95 -18.69 10.25
CA VAL A 23 -18.92 -19.44 11.51
C VAL A 23 -20.32 -19.79 12.00
N GLU A 24 -21.29 -18.92 11.75
CA GLU A 24 -22.69 -19.09 12.16
C GLU A 24 -23.39 -20.23 11.39
N LEU A 25 -22.94 -20.51 10.16
CA LEU A 25 -23.51 -21.54 9.29
C LEU A 25 -22.78 -22.89 9.42
N GLN A 26 -21.59 -22.94 10.02
CA GLN A 26 -20.81 -24.18 10.17
C GLN A 26 -21.54 -25.26 11.00
N PRO A 27 -22.25 -24.95 12.10
CA PRO A 27 -23.02 -25.94 12.85
C PRO A 27 -24.21 -26.51 12.06
N VAL A 28 -24.80 -25.70 11.18
CA VAL A 28 -25.96 -26.06 10.37
C VAL A 28 -25.55 -26.88 9.15
N LEU A 29 -24.47 -26.48 8.48
CA LEU A 29 -23.97 -27.12 7.26
C LEU A 29 -23.00 -28.28 7.53
N GLY A 30 -22.48 -28.42 8.74
CA GLY A 30 -21.53 -29.47 9.12
C GLY A 30 -20.14 -29.37 8.48
N ILE A 31 -19.87 -28.31 7.69
CA ILE A 31 -18.63 -28.14 6.91
C ILE A 31 -17.96 -26.80 7.23
N ARG A 32 -16.62 -26.81 7.34
CA ARG A 32 -15.81 -25.60 7.60
C ARG A 32 -15.36 -24.89 6.32
N PHE A 33 -15.20 -25.66 5.24
CA PHE A 33 -14.76 -25.17 3.94
C PHE A 33 -15.60 -25.80 2.84
N VAL A 34 -15.97 -24.99 1.87
CA VAL A 34 -16.45 -25.47 0.57
C VAL A 34 -15.24 -25.59 -0.34
N GLN A 35 -15.06 -26.76 -0.97
CA GLN A 35 -13.96 -27.01 -1.89
C GLN A 35 -14.47 -27.60 -3.19
N HIS A 36 -14.01 -27.06 -4.33
CA HIS A 36 -14.41 -27.54 -5.67
C HIS A 36 -13.20 -27.62 -6.60
N SER A 37 -13.04 -28.73 -7.31
CA SER A 37 -12.07 -28.78 -8.41
C SER A 37 -12.57 -27.91 -9.56
N LEU A 38 -11.73 -26.98 -10.04
CA LEU A 38 -12.02 -26.17 -11.21
C LEU A 38 -11.70 -26.89 -12.52
N ARG A 39 -11.17 -28.14 -12.43
CA ARG A 39 -10.83 -29.03 -13.55
C ARG A 39 -10.02 -28.36 -14.68
N THR A 40 -9.27 -27.33 -14.33
CA THR A 40 -8.44 -26.57 -15.26
C THR A 40 -7.04 -26.40 -14.70
N ARG A 41 -6.06 -26.44 -15.60
CA ARG A 41 -4.65 -26.07 -15.33
C ARG A 41 -4.37 -24.62 -15.75
N ASP A 42 -5.31 -23.95 -16.41
CA ASP A 42 -5.18 -22.55 -16.83
C ASP A 42 -5.58 -21.60 -15.70
N ALA A 43 -4.63 -20.73 -15.33
CA ALA A 43 -4.80 -19.77 -14.25
C ALA A 43 -5.83 -18.67 -14.56
N ARG A 44 -6.05 -18.31 -15.84
CA ARG A 44 -7.06 -17.28 -16.19
C ARG A 44 -8.47 -17.84 -16.06
N THR A 45 -8.71 -19.01 -16.64
CA THR A 45 -9.98 -19.74 -16.52
C THR A 45 -10.29 -20.05 -15.07
N ALA A 46 -9.31 -20.55 -14.30
CA ALA A 46 -9.47 -20.82 -12.87
C ALA A 46 -9.91 -19.55 -12.11
N LYS A 47 -9.30 -18.40 -12.41
CA LYS A 47 -9.62 -17.13 -11.77
C LYS A 47 -11.05 -16.66 -12.07
N VAL A 48 -11.52 -16.79 -13.30
CA VAL A 48 -12.90 -16.43 -13.67
C VAL A 48 -13.91 -17.33 -12.96
N CYS A 49 -13.73 -18.66 -13.04
CA CYS A 49 -14.61 -19.62 -12.36
C CYS A 49 -14.69 -19.36 -10.85
N SER A 50 -13.56 -18.97 -10.26
CA SER A 50 -13.45 -18.68 -8.83
C SER A 50 -14.31 -17.49 -8.41
N TYR A 51 -14.42 -16.42 -9.24
CA TYR A 51 -15.24 -15.26 -8.90
C TYR A 51 -16.73 -15.59 -8.97
N THR A 52 -17.15 -16.34 -9.99
CA THR A 52 -18.55 -16.77 -10.13
C THR A 52 -18.99 -17.64 -8.95
N LEU A 53 -18.15 -18.59 -8.54
CA LEU A 53 -18.42 -19.42 -7.37
C LEU A 53 -18.48 -18.60 -6.09
N SER A 54 -17.56 -17.65 -5.90
CA SER A 54 -17.56 -16.77 -4.72
C SER A 54 -18.84 -15.95 -4.57
N VAL A 55 -19.36 -15.39 -5.67
CA VAL A 55 -20.61 -14.61 -5.65
C VAL A 55 -21.79 -15.49 -5.26
N ARG A 56 -21.91 -16.67 -5.88
CA ARG A 56 -22.99 -17.61 -5.58
C ARG A 56 -22.97 -18.08 -4.13
N TYR A 57 -21.81 -18.47 -3.62
CA TYR A 57 -21.71 -18.86 -2.21
C TYR A 57 -22.00 -17.69 -1.27
N ALA A 58 -21.64 -16.46 -1.62
CA ALA A 58 -21.99 -15.28 -0.83
C ALA A 58 -23.51 -15.07 -0.79
N GLU A 59 -24.20 -15.16 -1.92
CA GLU A 59 -25.67 -15.07 -2.02
C GLU A 59 -26.36 -16.20 -1.23
N THR A 60 -25.89 -17.45 -1.40
CA THR A 60 -26.42 -18.61 -0.67
C THR A 60 -26.19 -18.49 0.83
N PHE A 61 -25.01 -18.06 1.28
CA PHE A 61 -24.74 -17.86 2.71
C PHE A 61 -25.55 -16.71 3.30
N ALA A 62 -25.83 -15.65 2.53
CA ALA A 62 -26.72 -14.57 2.98
C ALA A 62 -28.15 -15.10 3.18
N ALA A 63 -28.70 -15.81 2.19
CA ALA A 63 -30.04 -16.41 2.30
C ALA A 63 -30.17 -17.43 3.45
N LEU A 64 -29.11 -18.20 3.70
CA LEU A 64 -29.06 -19.15 4.83
C LEU A 64 -28.91 -18.45 6.19
N LYS A 65 -28.29 -17.27 6.26
CA LYS A 65 -28.21 -16.50 7.51
C LYS A 65 -29.58 -15.96 7.92
N ASP A 66 -30.40 -15.56 6.95
CA ASP A 66 -31.74 -15.01 7.21
C ASP A 66 -32.76 -16.08 7.65
N THR A 67 -32.44 -17.37 7.48
CA THR A 67 -33.31 -18.51 7.83
C THR A 67 -32.91 -19.25 9.11
N VAL A 68 -31.77 -18.93 9.73
CA VAL A 68 -31.25 -19.62 10.92
C VAL A 68 -31.43 -18.77 12.18
N VAL A 69 -32.31 -19.21 13.09
CA VAL A 69 -32.41 -18.65 14.45
C VAL A 69 -31.11 -18.93 15.22
N PRO A 70 -30.47 -17.94 15.87
CA PRO A 70 -29.18 -18.12 16.51
C PRO A 70 -29.29 -19.08 17.71
N LYS A 71 -28.79 -20.31 17.55
CA LYS A 71 -28.48 -21.18 18.71
C LYS A 71 -27.12 -20.80 19.27
N LEU A 72 -27.02 -20.74 20.60
CA LEU A 72 -25.81 -20.45 21.36
C LEU A 72 -24.59 -21.25 20.85
N PRO A 73 -23.38 -20.69 20.95
CA PRO A 73 -22.17 -21.42 20.56
C PRO A 73 -22.05 -22.74 21.34
N PRO A 74 -21.66 -23.86 20.68
CA PRO A 74 -21.46 -25.13 21.35
C PRO A 74 -20.35 -25.02 22.41
N SER A 75 -20.57 -25.63 23.58
CA SER A 75 -19.61 -25.61 24.69
C SER A 75 -18.29 -26.27 24.29
N ILE A 76 -17.18 -25.81 24.90
CA ILE A 76 -15.82 -26.32 24.65
C ILE A 76 -15.76 -27.85 24.76
N GLN A 77 -16.49 -28.44 25.71
CA GLN A 77 -16.58 -29.90 25.87
C GLN A 77 -17.18 -30.59 24.64
N SER A 78 -18.24 -30.04 24.02
CA SER A 78 -18.83 -30.63 22.81
C SER A 78 -17.95 -30.50 21.56
N ILE A 79 -17.02 -29.55 21.56
CA ILE A 79 -16.03 -29.35 20.49
C ILE A 79 -14.91 -30.38 20.63
N VAL A 80 -14.47 -30.66 21.86
CA VAL A 80 -13.42 -31.65 22.15
C VAL A 80 -13.93 -33.07 21.85
N SER A 81 -15.13 -33.43 22.29
CA SER A 81 -15.70 -34.76 22.02
C SER A 81 -15.94 -35.04 20.53
N LYS A 82 -16.28 -34.01 19.73
CA LYS A 82 -16.43 -34.14 18.27
C LYS A 82 -15.10 -34.23 17.53
N HIS A 83 -14.02 -33.70 18.11
CA HIS A 83 -12.67 -33.82 17.56
C HIS A 83 -12.09 -35.22 17.80
N GLU A 84 -12.33 -35.79 18.98
CA GLU A 84 -11.87 -37.13 19.37
C GLU A 84 -12.63 -38.25 18.62
N ALA A 85 -13.87 -38.01 18.19
CA ALA A 85 -14.68 -38.97 17.42
C ALA A 85 -14.37 -39.02 15.91
N GLY A 86 -13.39 -38.26 15.40
CA GLY A 86 -12.93 -38.35 14.00
C GLY A 86 -13.95 -37.89 12.93
N ASP A 87 -15.01 -37.17 13.29
CA ASP A 87 -16.12 -36.87 12.39
C ASP A 87 -15.90 -35.55 11.63
N THR A 88 -15.05 -35.60 10.60
CA THR A 88 -15.11 -34.65 9.49
C THR A 88 -15.48 -35.40 8.22
N ARG A 89 -16.78 -35.48 7.92
CA ARG A 89 -17.27 -36.11 6.69
C ARG A 89 -17.33 -35.11 5.54
N ARG A 90 -16.83 -35.54 4.38
CA ARG A 90 -16.94 -34.86 3.09
C ARG A 90 -18.10 -35.48 2.33
N PHE A 91 -19.04 -34.66 1.87
CA PHE A 91 -19.91 -35.05 0.76
C PHE A 91 -19.44 -34.33 -0.50
N GLU A 92 -19.50 -35.01 -1.65
CA GLU A 92 -19.14 -34.47 -2.96
C GLU A 92 -20.38 -34.47 -3.87
N ILE A 93 -20.67 -33.30 -4.45
CA ILE A 93 -21.69 -33.13 -5.50
C ILE A 93 -20.95 -32.61 -6.73
N ASP A 94 -20.94 -33.42 -7.80
CA ASP A 94 -20.44 -33.00 -9.10
C ASP A 94 -21.55 -32.27 -9.87
N VAL A 95 -21.20 -31.16 -10.52
CA VAL A 95 -22.11 -30.34 -11.30
C VAL A 95 -21.50 -30.09 -12.67
N ASP A 96 -22.32 -30.14 -13.72
CA ASP A 96 -21.87 -29.78 -15.07
C ASP A 96 -21.48 -28.28 -15.13
N PRO A 97 -20.27 -27.92 -15.61
CA PRO A 97 -19.79 -26.54 -15.57
C PRO A 97 -20.56 -25.56 -16.46
N ALA A 98 -21.25 -26.05 -17.50
CA ALA A 98 -21.96 -25.22 -18.47
C ALA A 98 -23.45 -25.02 -18.11
N SER A 99 -24.11 -26.08 -17.64
CA SER A 99 -25.55 -26.11 -17.35
C SER A 99 -25.87 -26.06 -15.86
N LEU A 100 -24.87 -26.25 -15.00
CA LEU A 100 -24.97 -26.18 -13.54
C LEU A 100 -25.99 -27.16 -12.93
N ARG A 101 -26.30 -28.24 -13.65
CA ARG A 101 -27.12 -29.34 -13.17
C ARG A 101 -26.27 -30.37 -12.42
N PRO A 102 -26.76 -30.94 -11.30
CA PRO A 102 -26.06 -32.01 -10.59
C PRO A 102 -25.87 -33.22 -11.52
N THR A 103 -24.63 -33.68 -11.67
CA THR A 103 -24.28 -34.84 -12.51
C THR A 103 -23.86 -36.06 -11.70
N ARG A 104 -23.42 -35.89 -10.46
CA ARG A 104 -23.12 -37.03 -9.56
C ARG A 104 -23.27 -36.67 -8.09
N LEU A 105 -23.88 -37.57 -7.32
CA LEU A 105 -24.04 -37.48 -5.88
C LEU A 105 -23.41 -38.72 -5.23
N LYS A 106 -22.55 -38.52 -4.23
CA LYS A 106 -21.95 -39.62 -3.45
C LYS A 106 -22.32 -39.46 -1.98
N THR A 107 -23.17 -40.35 -1.47
CA THR A 107 -23.54 -40.43 -0.05
C THR A 107 -22.84 -41.61 0.62
N ASN A 108 -22.70 -41.55 1.94
CA ASN A 108 -22.16 -42.64 2.77
C ASN A 108 -23.21 -43.71 3.13
N GLY A 109 -24.40 -43.63 2.55
CA GLY A 109 -25.48 -44.62 2.70
C GLY A 109 -26.34 -44.46 3.95
N THR A 110 -26.00 -43.59 4.90
CA THR A 110 -26.83 -43.35 6.09
C THR A 110 -28.08 -42.51 5.76
N GLU A 111 -29.19 -42.75 6.45
CA GLU A 111 -30.47 -42.10 6.16
C GLU A 111 -30.41 -40.57 6.33
N GLN A 112 -29.62 -40.10 7.30
CA GLN A 112 -29.39 -38.68 7.56
C GLN A 112 -28.58 -38.01 6.43
N ASP A 113 -27.57 -38.72 5.89
CA ASP A 113 -26.73 -38.24 4.78
C ASP A 113 -27.50 -38.22 3.45
N ASN A 114 -28.34 -39.23 3.22
CA ASN A 114 -29.24 -39.28 2.06
C ASN A 114 -30.29 -38.17 2.11
N ARG A 115 -30.84 -37.86 3.30
CA ARG A 115 -31.83 -36.78 3.48
C ARG A 115 -31.22 -35.41 3.24
N ALA A 116 -30.04 -35.14 3.81
CA ALA A 116 -29.30 -33.90 3.59
C ALA A 116 -28.93 -33.71 2.10
N ALA A 117 -28.54 -34.79 1.41
CA ALA A 117 -28.25 -34.74 -0.01
C ALA A 117 -29.49 -34.42 -0.88
N LEU A 118 -30.66 -34.95 -0.51
CA LEU A 118 -31.93 -34.67 -1.20
C LEU A 118 -32.39 -33.22 -0.98
N ASP A 119 -32.19 -32.66 0.21
CA ASP A 119 -32.53 -31.27 0.50
C ASP A 119 -31.64 -30.29 -0.28
N VAL A 120 -30.36 -30.63 -0.45
CA VAL A 120 -29.43 -29.85 -1.28
C VAL A 120 -29.79 -29.95 -2.77
N LEU A 121 -30.18 -31.13 -3.27
CA LEU A 121 -30.66 -31.28 -4.65
C LEU A 121 -31.94 -30.48 -4.91
N ARG A 122 -32.86 -30.42 -3.94
CA ARG A 122 -34.07 -29.60 -4.02
C ARG A 122 -33.75 -28.11 -4.05
N LEU A 123 -32.75 -27.65 -3.28
CA LEU A 123 -32.31 -26.26 -3.30
C LEU A 123 -31.66 -25.87 -4.65
N LEU A 124 -30.88 -26.78 -5.23
CA LEU A 124 -30.20 -26.58 -6.52
C LEU A 124 -31.14 -26.65 -7.74
N ALA A 125 -32.30 -27.30 -7.60
CA ALA A 125 -33.31 -27.42 -8.65
C ALA A 125 -34.30 -26.24 -8.71
N GLN A 126 -34.23 -25.29 -7.77
CA GLN A 126 -35.08 -24.10 -7.81
C GLN A 126 -34.68 -23.19 -8.98
N PRO A 127 -35.62 -22.77 -9.86
CA PRO A 127 -35.33 -21.75 -10.85
C PRO A 127 -34.94 -20.46 -10.12
N ALA A 128 -33.97 -19.73 -10.69
CA ALA A 128 -33.58 -18.42 -10.19
C ALA A 128 -34.84 -17.55 -10.01
N MET A 129 -34.98 -16.92 -8.84
CA MET A 129 -36.01 -15.92 -8.60
C MET A 129 -36.00 -14.93 -9.76
N PRO A 130 -37.13 -14.72 -10.46
CA PRO A 130 -37.18 -13.71 -11.50
C PRO A 130 -36.96 -12.34 -10.86
N ALA A 131 -36.05 -11.56 -11.45
CA ALA A 131 -35.96 -10.14 -11.17
C ALA A 131 -37.35 -9.49 -11.34
N PRO A 132 -37.71 -8.47 -10.54
CA PRO A 132 -39.03 -7.84 -10.61
C PRO A 132 -39.38 -7.49 -12.06
N HIS A 133 -40.48 -8.10 -12.51
CA HIS A 133 -40.95 -8.09 -13.88
C HIS A 133 -41.18 -6.67 -14.39
N ALA A 134 -40.44 -6.27 -15.43
CA ALA A 134 -40.92 -5.27 -16.36
C ALA A 134 -42.14 -5.87 -17.09
N LEU A 135 -43.28 -5.22 -16.95
CA LEU A 135 -44.50 -5.53 -17.70
C LEU A 135 -44.22 -5.30 -19.19
N THR A 136 -43.99 -6.39 -19.93
CA THR A 136 -43.89 -6.36 -21.39
C THR A 136 -45.28 -6.67 -21.97
N THR A 137 -46.02 -5.64 -22.34
CA THR A 137 -47.15 -5.79 -23.26
C THR A 137 -46.64 -6.01 -24.69
N PRO A 138 -47.25 -6.89 -25.50
CA PRO A 138 -46.81 -7.14 -26.87
C PRO A 138 -47.10 -5.95 -27.78
N ARG A 139 -46.09 -5.54 -28.56
CA ARG A 139 -46.18 -4.47 -29.56
C ARG A 139 -46.81 -5.00 -30.85
N PRO A 140 -47.84 -4.36 -31.42
CA PRO A 140 -48.27 -4.65 -32.79
C PRO A 140 -47.35 -3.98 -33.82
N ALA A 141 -47.54 -4.38 -35.08
CA ALA A 141 -46.65 -4.21 -36.20
C ALA A 141 -46.20 -2.76 -36.54
N SER A 142 -44.97 -2.70 -37.06
CA SER A 142 -44.37 -1.70 -37.96
C SER A 142 -45.07 -0.34 -38.13
N ALA A 143 -44.47 0.70 -37.53
CA ALA A 143 -44.48 2.06 -38.05
C ALA A 143 -43.05 2.62 -37.94
N ALA A 144 -42.56 3.29 -38.98
CA ALA A 144 -41.20 3.80 -39.08
C ALA A 144 -40.86 4.73 -37.89
N SER A 145 -39.74 4.45 -37.21
CA SER A 145 -39.27 5.27 -36.09
C SER A 145 -38.78 6.64 -36.56
N PRO A 146 -39.14 7.74 -35.88
CA PRO A 146 -38.49 9.04 -36.10
C PRO A 146 -37.01 9.00 -35.67
N PRO A 147 -36.16 9.90 -36.18
CA PRO A 147 -34.72 9.85 -35.94
C PRO A 147 -34.40 9.91 -34.44
N VAL A 148 -33.58 8.96 -34.00
CA VAL A 148 -33.04 8.88 -32.64
C VAL A 148 -32.35 10.21 -32.32
N PRO A 149 -32.69 10.91 -31.22
CA PRO A 149 -31.97 12.11 -30.83
C PRO A 149 -30.48 11.77 -30.63
N PRO A 150 -29.54 12.66 -31.03
CA PRO A 150 -28.12 12.37 -30.92
C PRO A 150 -27.77 12.03 -29.46
N LYS A 151 -27.11 10.88 -29.25
CA LYS A 151 -26.52 10.54 -27.94
C LYS A 151 -25.73 11.75 -27.44
N PRO A 152 -25.83 12.12 -26.15
CA PRO A 152 -25.02 13.21 -25.62
C PRO A 152 -23.55 12.93 -25.95
N PRO A 153 -22.78 13.95 -26.38
CA PRO A 153 -21.41 13.76 -26.78
C PRO A 153 -20.66 13.06 -25.65
N GLY A 154 -19.97 11.96 -25.99
CA GLY A 154 -19.23 11.18 -25.01
C GLY A 154 -18.24 12.06 -24.25
N LEU A 155 -17.92 11.68 -23.01
CA LEU A 155 -16.99 12.44 -22.17
C LEU A 155 -15.61 12.49 -22.85
N THR A 156 -15.11 13.69 -23.15
CA THR A 156 -13.76 13.86 -23.70
C THR A 156 -12.70 13.74 -22.61
N LEU A 157 -11.45 13.45 -23.00
CA LEU A 157 -10.32 13.38 -22.07
C LEU A 157 -10.13 14.70 -21.31
N ARG A 158 -10.27 15.85 -21.98
CA ARG A 158 -10.24 17.17 -21.34
C ARG A 158 -11.31 17.32 -20.27
N GLN A 159 -12.57 17.01 -20.60
CA GLN A 159 -13.66 17.09 -19.65
C GLN A 159 -13.44 16.14 -18.46
N ALA A 160 -12.93 14.93 -18.72
CA ALA A 160 -12.57 13.99 -17.67
C ALA A 160 -11.48 14.54 -16.73
N ILE A 161 -10.44 15.19 -17.27
CA ILE A 161 -9.39 15.82 -16.45
C ILE A 161 -9.95 16.96 -15.60
N VAL A 162 -10.86 17.77 -16.14
CA VAL A 162 -11.53 18.85 -15.39
C VAL A 162 -12.35 18.26 -14.24
N LEU A 163 -13.21 17.28 -14.53
CA LEU A 163 -14.02 16.59 -13.50
C LEU A 163 -13.16 15.98 -12.40
N TYR A 164 -12.03 15.37 -12.77
CA TYR A 164 -11.08 14.82 -11.80
C TYR A 164 -10.41 15.90 -10.97
N THR A 165 -10.05 17.02 -11.59
CA THR A 165 -9.41 18.16 -10.91
C THR A 165 -10.34 18.74 -9.86
N GLU A 166 -11.59 19.00 -10.22
CA GLU A 166 -12.62 19.53 -9.32
C GLU A 166 -12.87 18.60 -8.13
N ALA A 167 -12.91 17.29 -8.37
CA ALA A 167 -13.20 16.31 -7.32
C ALA A 167 -11.99 16.00 -6.41
N GLU A 168 -10.79 15.86 -6.98
CA GLU A 168 -9.67 15.22 -6.27
C GLU A 168 -8.54 16.19 -5.92
N SER A 169 -8.40 17.35 -6.60
CA SER A 169 -7.21 18.20 -6.45
C SER A 169 -7.06 18.77 -5.04
N ALA A 170 -8.16 19.12 -4.38
CA ALA A 170 -8.17 19.66 -3.02
C ALA A 170 -7.68 18.64 -1.97
N GLY A 171 -7.94 17.35 -2.17
CA GLY A 171 -7.52 16.28 -1.27
C GLY A 171 -6.06 15.82 -1.45
N LEU A 172 -5.36 16.32 -2.47
CA LEU A 172 -4.03 15.83 -2.84
C LEU A 172 -2.91 16.76 -2.38
N LYS A 173 -1.79 16.16 -1.95
CA LYS A 173 -0.56 16.91 -1.69
C LYS A 173 -0.11 17.64 -2.96
N ARG A 174 0.33 18.90 -2.83
CA ARG A 174 0.77 19.77 -3.94
C ARG A 174 1.76 19.08 -4.90
N ASN A 175 2.73 18.32 -4.38
CA ASN A 175 3.69 17.58 -5.21
C ASN A 175 2.99 16.48 -6.05
N THR A 176 2.12 15.70 -5.41
CA THR A 176 1.37 14.62 -6.05
C THR A 176 0.48 15.19 -7.15
N TRP A 177 -0.23 16.28 -6.85
CA TRP A 177 -1.06 16.96 -7.84
C TRP A 177 -0.24 17.47 -9.03
N ALA A 178 0.89 18.16 -8.78
CA ALA A 178 1.77 18.63 -9.84
C ALA A 178 2.33 17.49 -10.70
N GLN A 179 2.58 16.31 -10.13
CA GLN A 179 2.99 15.12 -10.89
C GLN A 179 1.84 14.57 -11.75
N ARG A 180 0.61 14.52 -11.22
CA ARG A 180 -0.59 14.12 -11.97
C ARG A 180 -0.85 15.06 -13.13
N GLN A 181 -0.81 16.37 -12.91
CA GLN A 181 -0.96 17.38 -13.96
C GLN A 181 0.05 17.18 -15.10
N ARG A 182 1.33 16.93 -14.79
CA ARG A 182 2.35 16.63 -15.81
C ARG A 182 2.05 15.33 -16.57
N ALA A 183 1.57 14.30 -15.89
CA ALA A 183 1.20 13.04 -16.53
C ALA A 183 -0.03 13.23 -17.45
N PHE A 184 -1.06 13.93 -16.99
CA PHE A 184 -2.26 14.25 -17.78
C PHE A 184 -1.94 15.11 -18.99
N ALA A 185 -1.08 16.12 -18.84
CA ALA A 185 -0.63 16.96 -19.95
C ALA A 185 0.12 16.13 -21.00
N SER A 186 1.05 15.26 -20.57
CA SER A 186 1.78 14.38 -21.48
C SER A 186 0.86 13.38 -22.18
N PHE A 187 -0.11 12.81 -21.48
CA PHE A 187 -1.06 11.86 -22.04
C PHE A 187 -2.01 12.54 -23.05
N SER A 188 -2.54 13.71 -22.69
CA SER A 188 -3.43 14.51 -23.55
C SER A 188 -2.73 15.00 -24.81
N ALA A 189 -1.44 15.31 -24.73
CA ALA A 189 -0.64 15.70 -25.89
C ALA A 189 -0.44 14.54 -26.88
N SER A 190 -0.46 13.29 -26.41
CA SER A 190 -0.27 12.10 -27.23
C SER A 190 -1.57 11.57 -27.82
N VAL A 191 -2.60 11.44 -26.98
CA VAL A 191 -3.89 10.82 -27.36
C VAL A 191 -4.88 11.85 -27.95
N GLY A 192 -4.63 13.14 -27.72
CA GLY A 192 -5.54 14.21 -28.10
C GLY A 192 -6.48 14.57 -26.94
N LYS A 193 -6.51 15.86 -26.60
CA LYS A 193 -7.33 16.41 -25.50
C LYS A 193 -8.84 16.24 -25.70
N ASP A 194 -9.30 16.20 -26.95
CA ASP A 194 -10.73 16.10 -27.29
C ASP A 194 -11.14 14.66 -27.68
N MET A 195 -10.22 13.68 -27.54
CA MET A 195 -10.50 12.25 -27.70
C MET A 195 -11.57 11.80 -26.68
N LEU A 196 -12.54 11.00 -27.14
CA LEU A 196 -13.55 10.40 -26.26
C LEU A 196 -12.90 9.37 -25.33
N VAL A 197 -13.21 9.43 -24.03
CA VAL A 197 -12.70 8.47 -23.03
C VAL A 197 -13.01 7.02 -23.42
N SER A 198 -14.17 6.77 -24.03
CA SER A 198 -14.59 5.45 -24.51
C SER A 198 -13.79 4.93 -25.71
N ALA A 199 -13.13 5.81 -26.47
CA ALA A 199 -12.32 5.46 -27.62
C ALA A 199 -10.83 5.22 -27.25
N ILE A 200 -10.44 5.49 -26.00
CA ILE A 200 -9.08 5.28 -25.53
C ILE A 200 -8.91 3.80 -25.17
N ASP A 201 -8.17 3.08 -26.00
CA ASP A 201 -7.85 1.68 -25.80
C ASP A 201 -6.44 1.46 -25.23
N ARG A 202 -6.01 0.20 -25.15
CA ARG A 202 -4.67 -0.16 -24.65
C ARG A 202 -3.55 0.16 -25.63
N GLU A 203 -3.84 0.20 -26.93
CA GLU A 203 -2.85 0.46 -27.96
C GLU A 203 -2.40 1.92 -27.88
N ALA A 204 -3.35 2.86 -27.86
CA ALA A 204 -3.07 4.29 -27.68
C ALA A 204 -2.27 4.59 -26.39
N VAL A 205 -2.57 3.87 -25.29
CA VAL A 205 -1.81 4.00 -24.04
C VAL A 205 -0.38 3.44 -24.20
N GLY A 206 -0.24 2.31 -24.89
CA GLY A 206 1.04 1.68 -25.18
C GLY A 206 1.95 2.59 -26.01
N GLU A 207 1.41 3.18 -27.07
CA GLU A 207 2.09 4.14 -27.94
C GLU A 207 2.55 5.38 -27.16
N TRP A 208 1.68 5.98 -26.35
CA TRP A 208 2.05 7.09 -25.49
C TRP A 208 3.21 6.71 -24.55
N ALA A 209 3.08 5.59 -23.83
CA ALA A 209 4.09 5.15 -22.89
C ALA A 209 5.43 4.86 -23.58
N HIS A 210 5.41 4.21 -24.74
CA HIS A 210 6.59 3.95 -25.55
C HIS A 210 7.22 5.26 -26.06
N GLY A 211 6.42 6.18 -26.60
CA GLY A 211 6.87 7.48 -27.09
C GLY A 211 7.58 8.31 -26.01
N VAL A 212 7.05 8.31 -24.78
CA VAL A 212 7.72 9.00 -23.65
C VAL A 212 9.04 8.33 -23.28
N ILE A 213 9.15 7.01 -23.37
CA ILE A 213 10.40 6.27 -23.13
C ILE A 213 11.44 6.61 -24.20
N VAL A 214 11.07 6.56 -25.48
CA VAL A 214 11.96 6.84 -26.61
C VAL A 214 12.43 8.29 -26.59
N ALA A 215 11.52 9.24 -26.39
CA ALA A 215 11.88 10.65 -26.25
C ALA A 215 12.78 10.89 -25.03
N GLY A 216 12.61 10.10 -23.97
CA GLY A 216 13.52 10.08 -22.82
C GLY A 216 14.92 9.58 -23.17
N ALA A 217 15.02 8.45 -23.88
CA ALA A 217 16.29 7.88 -24.31
C ALA A 217 17.06 8.82 -25.26
N ALA A 218 16.37 9.42 -26.24
CA ALA A 218 16.97 10.38 -27.17
C ALA A 218 17.56 11.60 -26.45
N LYS A 219 16.88 12.13 -25.42
CA LYS A 219 17.40 13.24 -24.60
C LYS A 219 18.65 12.87 -23.79
N GLN A 220 18.79 11.60 -23.40
CA GLN A 220 19.96 11.10 -22.68
C GLN A 220 21.17 10.91 -23.61
N ALA A 221 20.92 10.50 -24.87
CA ALA A 221 21.95 10.31 -25.89
C ALA A 221 22.43 11.62 -26.56
N GLY A 222 21.66 12.71 -26.47
CA GLY A 222 22.00 13.99 -27.09
C GLY A 222 23.21 14.72 -26.47
N PRO A 223 23.79 15.71 -27.18
CA PRO A 223 25.04 16.40 -26.81
C PRO A 223 24.95 17.15 -25.46
N ALA A 224 23.75 17.51 -25.02
CA ALA A 224 23.52 18.16 -23.72
C ALA A 224 23.30 17.19 -22.54
N LYS A 225 23.38 15.85 -22.75
CA LYS A 225 23.13 14.78 -21.75
C LYS A 225 22.04 15.11 -20.72
N LYS A 226 20.89 15.63 -21.17
CA LYS A 226 19.78 15.99 -20.27
C LYS A 226 19.12 14.72 -19.76
N LYS A 227 18.80 14.65 -18.46
CA LYS A 227 18.09 13.50 -17.87
C LYS A 227 16.71 13.36 -18.52
N GLY A 228 16.58 12.45 -19.48
CA GLY A 228 15.31 12.05 -20.07
C GLY A 228 14.48 11.15 -19.14
N ALA A 229 13.20 10.99 -19.47
CA ALA A 229 12.27 10.18 -18.67
C ALA A 229 12.72 8.71 -18.64
N THR A 230 12.97 8.19 -17.44
CA THR A 230 13.31 6.77 -17.25
C THR A 230 12.05 5.91 -17.33
N LYS A 231 12.17 4.61 -17.63
CA LYS A 231 11.05 3.64 -17.55
C LYS A 231 10.27 3.74 -16.22
N ARG A 232 10.96 4.07 -15.12
CA ARG A 232 10.35 4.30 -13.80
C ARG A 232 9.48 5.55 -13.76
N THR A 233 9.95 6.62 -14.39
CA THR A 233 9.20 7.87 -14.52
C THR A 233 7.94 7.64 -15.34
N VAL A 234 8.05 6.93 -16.46
CA VAL A 234 6.90 6.57 -17.30
C VAL A 234 5.92 5.67 -16.55
N GLY A 235 6.40 4.65 -15.83
CA GLY A 235 5.53 3.83 -14.97
C GLY A 235 4.77 4.64 -13.91
N ASN A 236 5.40 5.67 -13.33
CA ASN A 236 4.71 6.59 -12.43
C ASN A 236 3.67 7.46 -13.15
N MET A 237 3.98 7.94 -14.37
CA MET A 237 3.04 8.70 -15.19
C MET A 237 1.82 7.86 -15.56
N VAL A 238 2.04 6.63 -16.02
CA VAL A 238 0.97 5.64 -16.28
C VAL A 238 0.15 5.40 -15.03
N SER A 239 0.78 5.24 -13.86
CA SER A 239 0.04 5.08 -12.60
C SER A 239 -0.83 6.30 -12.29
N HIS A 240 -0.34 7.52 -12.51
CA HIS A 240 -1.12 8.75 -12.31
C HIS A 240 -2.31 8.86 -13.26
N VAL A 241 -2.12 8.55 -14.55
CA VAL A 241 -3.21 8.53 -15.53
C VAL A 241 -4.20 7.40 -15.22
N ALA A 242 -3.74 6.24 -14.76
CA ALA A 242 -4.63 5.15 -14.35
C ALA A 242 -5.57 5.57 -13.20
N GLN A 243 -5.16 6.47 -12.31
CA GLN A 243 -6.03 6.99 -11.24
C GLN A 243 -7.20 7.83 -11.81
N LEU A 244 -6.98 8.56 -12.91
CA LEU A 244 -8.06 9.27 -13.61
C LEU A 244 -9.10 8.28 -14.13
N PHE A 245 -8.69 7.24 -14.86
CA PHE A 245 -9.61 6.24 -15.40
C PHE A 245 -10.28 5.39 -14.31
N ALA A 246 -9.60 5.12 -13.20
CA ALA A 246 -10.20 4.47 -12.04
C ALA A 246 -11.32 5.34 -11.42
N PHE A 247 -11.09 6.64 -11.27
CA PHE A 247 -12.11 7.59 -10.83
C PHE A 247 -13.31 7.64 -11.78
N LEU A 248 -13.08 7.64 -13.10
CA LEU A 248 -14.15 7.61 -14.09
C LEU A 248 -14.96 6.31 -13.99
N GLY A 249 -14.28 5.16 -13.84
CA GLY A 249 -14.93 3.86 -13.65
C GLY A 249 -15.80 3.81 -12.39
N ALA A 250 -15.30 4.33 -11.27
CA ALA A 250 -16.06 4.40 -10.02
C ALA A 250 -17.33 5.27 -10.13
N ARG A 251 -17.39 6.19 -11.10
CA ARG A 251 -18.55 7.05 -11.39
C ARG A 251 -19.39 6.58 -12.58
N GLY A 252 -19.16 5.36 -13.08
CA GLY A 252 -19.86 4.83 -14.25
C GLY A 252 -19.58 5.58 -15.56
N LYS A 253 -18.54 6.42 -15.61
CA LYS A 253 -18.15 7.22 -16.78
C LYS A 253 -17.11 6.51 -17.67
N LEU A 254 -16.68 5.32 -17.29
CA LEU A 254 -15.83 4.44 -18.09
C LEU A 254 -16.57 3.12 -18.31
N LEU A 255 -16.73 2.74 -19.57
CA LEU A 255 -17.29 1.45 -19.95
C LEU A 255 -16.17 0.43 -20.04
N GLY A 256 -16.21 -0.60 -19.20
CA GLY A 256 -15.22 -1.67 -19.20
C GLY A 256 -13.97 -1.40 -18.34
N PRO A 257 -12.90 -2.20 -18.52
CA PRO A 257 -11.72 -2.13 -17.67
C PRO A 257 -10.91 -0.86 -17.94
N ASN A 258 -10.18 -0.40 -16.92
CA ASN A 258 -9.24 0.71 -17.04
C ASN A 258 -8.16 0.39 -18.10
N PRO A 259 -8.11 1.12 -19.24
CA PRO A 259 -7.17 0.83 -20.32
C PRO A 259 -5.72 1.15 -19.93
N VAL A 260 -5.53 2.06 -18.97
CA VAL A 260 -4.21 2.55 -18.55
C VAL A 260 -3.59 1.67 -17.46
N ASN A 261 -4.42 1.04 -16.63
CA ASN A 261 -3.95 0.26 -15.51
C ASN A 261 -3.05 -0.90 -15.97
N GLY A 262 -1.82 -0.91 -15.48
CA GLY A 262 -0.84 -1.95 -15.80
C GLY A 262 -0.18 -1.84 -17.17
N ALA A 263 -0.33 -0.72 -17.90
CA ALA A 263 0.33 -0.53 -19.20
C ALA A 263 1.87 -0.53 -19.10
N VAL A 264 2.43 -0.02 -17.99
CA VAL A 264 3.86 -0.12 -17.67
C VAL A 264 4.00 -0.63 -16.25
N VAL A 265 4.49 -1.86 -16.10
CA VAL A 265 4.74 -2.49 -14.81
C VAL A 265 6.20 -2.93 -14.74
N PHE A 266 6.81 -2.70 -13.58
CA PHE A 266 8.09 -3.31 -13.26
C PHE A 266 7.86 -4.71 -12.71
N THR A 267 8.35 -5.70 -13.43
CA THR A 267 8.41 -7.08 -12.95
C THR A 267 9.29 -7.18 -11.71
N LYS A 268 9.10 -8.24 -10.90
CA LYS A 268 9.98 -8.51 -9.75
C LYS A 268 11.45 -8.63 -10.17
N LYS A 269 11.70 -9.27 -11.33
CA LYS A 269 13.04 -9.44 -11.90
C LYS A 269 13.69 -8.08 -12.23
N GLU A 270 12.99 -7.17 -12.89
CA GLU A 270 13.53 -5.83 -13.20
C GLU A 270 13.78 -4.99 -11.95
N LYS A 271 12.91 -5.09 -10.93
CA LYS A 271 13.15 -4.42 -9.64
C LYS A 271 14.41 -4.96 -8.95
N ALA A 272 14.61 -6.28 -8.99
CA ALA A 272 15.79 -6.93 -8.43
C ALA A 272 17.07 -6.56 -9.20
N ALA A 273 17.02 -6.58 -10.54
CA ALA A 273 18.14 -6.18 -11.40
C ALA A 273 18.58 -4.74 -11.12
N ARG A 274 17.64 -3.77 -11.09
CA ARG A 274 17.97 -2.38 -10.72
C ARG A 274 18.58 -2.26 -9.33
N LYS A 275 18.13 -3.07 -8.37
CA LYS A 275 18.69 -3.06 -7.02
C LYS A 275 20.12 -3.61 -7.03
N ALA A 276 20.39 -4.64 -7.83
CA ALA A 276 21.71 -5.23 -8.04
C ALA A 276 22.66 -4.24 -8.75
N GLU A 277 22.17 -3.51 -9.76
CA GLU A 277 22.87 -2.41 -10.44
C GLU A 277 23.17 -1.20 -9.54
N GLY A 278 22.69 -1.21 -8.29
CA GLY A 278 23.01 -0.19 -7.29
C GLY A 278 22.01 0.94 -7.15
N PHE A 279 20.88 0.95 -7.87
CA PHE A 279 19.85 2.01 -7.80
C PHE A 279 19.04 1.99 -6.49
N GLN A 280 19.70 2.21 -5.37
CA GLN A 280 19.13 2.22 -4.03
C GLN A 280 19.89 3.16 -3.10
N TRP A 281 19.21 3.58 -2.03
CA TRP A 281 19.86 4.26 -0.92
C TRP A 281 20.89 3.34 -0.25
N GLU A 282 22.10 3.85 -0.11
CA GLU A 282 23.19 3.20 0.61
C GLU A 282 23.16 3.61 2.09
N PRO A 283 23.50 2.69 3.02
CA PRO A 283 23.79 3.06 4.40
C PRO A 283 25.06 3.92 4.45
N LEU A 284 25.16 4.77 5.46
CA LEU A 284 26.40 5.47 5.79
C LEU A 284 27.27 4.49 6.58
N ASP A 285 28.51 4.32 6.16
CA ASP A 285 29.48 3.58 6.96
C ASP A 285 30.01 4.44 8.10
N LEU A 286 30.80 3.81 8.96
CA LEU A 286 31.37 4.46 10.13
C LEU A 286 32.19 5.71 9.77
N THR A 287 33.08 5.59 8.79
CA THR A 287 33.96 6.68 8.39
C THR A 287 33.15 7.89 7.94
N ALA A 288 32.08 7.65 7.17
CA ALA A 288 31.15 8.71 6.79
C ALA A 288 30.44 9.31 8.01
N LEU A 289 29.96 8.50 8.96
CA LEU A 289 29.30 9.01 10.18
C LEU A 289 30.24 9.87 11.03
N GLN A 290 31.47 9.40 11.29
CA GLN A 290 32.48 10.15 12.03
C GLN A 290 32.79 11.48 11.34
N LEU A 291 32.90 11.48 10.00
CA LEU A 291 33.14 12.70 9.24
C LEU A 291 31.95 13.68 9.29
N ILE A 292 30.71 13.16 9.17
CA ILE A 292 29.46 13.94 9.23
C ILE A 292 29.29 14.62 10.57
N TYR A 293 29.62 13.94 11.66
CA TYR A 293 29.34 14.41 13.01
C TYR A 293 30.59 14.84 13.78
N LYS A 294 31.72 15.02 13.08
CA LYS A 294 32.89 15.69 13.65
C LYS A 294 32.51 17.12 14.05
N PRO A 295 32.81 17.60 15.28
CA PRO A 295 32.35 18.90 15.75
C PRO A 295 32.66 20.06 14.80
N GLU A 296 33.86 20.10 14.19
CA GLU A 296 34.26 21.18 13.30
C GLU A 296 33.49 21.16 11.98
N ASN A 297 33.09 19.98 11.51
CA ASN A 297 32.28 19.86 10.30
C ASN A 297 30.83 20.23 10.58
N LEU A 298 30.28 19.80 11.71
CA LEU A 298 28.90 20.11 12.08
C LEU A 298 28.72 21.61 12.38
N ALA A 299 29.74 22.26 12.94
CA ALA A 299 29.75 23.71 13.20
C ALA A 299 29.63 24.56 11.92
N ARG A 300 30.03 24.02 10.75
CA ARG A 300 29.88 24.71 9.46
C ARG A 300 28.42 24.78 8.98
N ILE A 301 27.53 23.96 9.55
CA ILE A 301 26.10 24.01 9.24
C ILE A 301 25.47 25.19 9.96
N ARG A 302 24.98 26.18 9.21
CA ARG A 302 24.40 27.41 9.77
C ARG A 302 22.92 27.30 10.16
N THR A 303 22.21 26.31 9.63
CA THR A 303 20.76 26.20 9.83
C THR A 303 20.43 25.08 10.81
N GLU A 304 19.57 25.39 11.77
CA GLU A 304 19.20 24.45 12.82
C GLU A 304 18.56 23.17 12.29
N HIS A 305 17.71 23.28 11.25
CA HIS A 305 17.07 22.12 10.64
C HIS A 305 18.07 21.19 9.93
N ALA A 306 19.12 21.73 9.32
CA ALA A 306 20.16 20.91 8.70
C ALA A 306 21.12 20.28 9.73
N ARG A 307 21.22 20.85 10.94
CA ARG A 307 22.06 20.34 12.04
C ARG A 307 21.33 19.24 12.83
N TRP A 308 20.12 19.54 13.31
CA TRP A 308 19.36 18.65 14.19
C TRP A 308 18.62 17.52 13.47
N ALA A 309 18.07 17.77 12.27
CA ALA A 309 17.27 16.73 11.62
C ALA A 309 18.07 15.47 11.25
N PRO A 310 19.34 15.56 10.79
CA PRO A 310 20.17 14.37 10.58
C PRO A 310 20.44 13.58 11.87
N LEU A 311 20.72 14.26 12.99
CA LEU A 311 20.90 13.61 14.30
C LEU A 311 19.62 12.86 14.70
N ILE A 312 18.46 13.53 14.67
CA ILE A 312 17.17 12.88 14.96
C ILE A 312 16.94 11.69 14.01
N GLY A 313 17.25 11.85 12.72
CA GLY A 313 17.14 10.78 11.72
C GLY A 313 18.05 9.58 11.99
N LEU A 314 19.25 9.80 12.54
CA LEU A 314 20.20 8.74 12.90
C LEU A 314 19.76 7.93 14.12
N TYR A 315 19.04 8.53 15.07
CA TYR A 315 18.59 7.82 16.27
C TYR A 315 17.18 7.23 16.15
N THR A 316 16.33 7.80 15.30
CA THR A 316 14.92 7.36 15.17
C THR A 316 14.62 6.60 13.89
N GLY A 317 15.50 6.71 12.88
CA GLY A 317 15.22 6.25 11.53
C GLY A 317 14.02 6.95 10.87
N ALA A 318 13.50 8.04 11.42
CA ALA A 318 12.29 8.71 10.90
C ALA A 318 12.50 9.26 9.47
N ARG A 319 11.39 9.38 8.72
CA ARG A 319 11.45 9.98 7.38
C ARG A 319 11.71 11.48 7.51
N VAL A 320 12.39 12.07 6.53
CA VAL A 320 12.71 13.51 6.54
C VAL A 320 11.47 14.40 6.71
N SER A 321 10.34 14.02 6.11
CA SER A 321 9.07 14.76 6.25
C SER A 321 8.45 14.63 7.63
N GLU A 322 8.66 13.50 8.32
CA GLU A 322 8.17 13.28 9.68
C GLU A 322 8.92 14.21 10.64
N ILE A 323 10.24 14.35 10.47
CA ILE A 323 11.08 15.25 11.28
C ILE A 323 10.81 16.72 10.93
N ALA A 324 10.62 17.05 9.65
CA ALA A 324 10.42 18.41 9.19
C ALA A 324 9.17 19.09 9.77
N GLN A 325 8.12 18.29 10.05
CA GLN A 325 6.80 18.80 10.45
C GLN A 325 6.57 18.76 11.96
N LEU A 326 7.60 18.43 12.76
CA LEU A 326 7.48 18.28 14.20
C LEU A 326 7.07 19.58 14.90
N TYR A 327 6.02 19.47 15.69
CA TYR A 327 5.61 20.44 16.67
C TYR A 327 6.32 20.18 18.00
N LEU A 328 6.44 21.22 18.83
CA LEU A 328 6.96 21.03 20.19
C LEU A 328 6.01 20.14 21.01
N ALA A 329 4.71 20.13 20.72
CA ALA A 329 3.72 19.24 21.33
C ALA A 329 3.90 17.76 20.98
N ASP A 330 4.70 17.43 19.95
CA ASP A 330 5.02 16.06 19.58
C ASP A 330 6.07 15.43 20.51
N PHE A 331 6.75 16.24 21.34
CA PHE A 331 7.70 15.78 22.35
C PHE A 331 6.97 15.55 23.66
N VAL A 332 6.75 14.27 23.97
CA VAL A 332 5.88 13.82 25.07
C VAL A 332 6.58 12.77 25.91
N GLU A 333 6.01 12.44 27.06
CA GLU A 333 6.53 11.41 27.94
C GLU A 333 5.51 10.27 28.03
N GLU A 334 5.98 9.03 27.93
CA GLU A 334 5.19 7.83 28.19
C GLU A 334 5.91 7.03 29.28
N GLN A 335 5.28 6.90 30.45
CA GLN A 335 5.81 6.14 31.59
C GLN A 335 7.25 6.56 31.98
N GLY A 336 7.52 7.86 32.03
CA GLY A 336 8.86 8.40 32.34
C GLY A 336 9.85 8.36 31.18
N ILE A 337 9.48 7.83 30.01
CA ILE A 337 10.35 7.74 28.83
C ILE A 337 10.02 8.88 27.87
N PRO A 338 10.98 9.78 27.57
CA PRO A 338 10.76 10.85 26.59
C PRO A 338 10.60 10.25 25.20
N CYS A 339 9.64 10.75 24.45
CA CYS A 339 9.19 10.19 23.19
C CYS A 339 8.90 11.27 22.15
N LEU A 340 9.12 10.89 20.89
CA LEU A 340 8.71 11.62 19.71
C LEU A 340 7.44 10.99 19.14
N ARG A 341 6.35 11.76 19.15
CA ARG A 341 5.07 11.35 18.58
C ARG A 341 5.03 11.68 17.08
N ILE A 342 5.10 10.66 16.23
CA ILE A 342 4.90 10.83 14.79
C ILE A 342 3.40 10.75 14.51
N THR A 343 2.78 11.89 14.21
CA THR A 343 1.32 12.02 14.14
C THR A 343 0.85 12.94 13.00
N THR A 344 -0.47 13.12 12.93
CA THR A 344 -1.19 14.11 12.11
C THR A 344 -2.13 14.97 12.95
N ASP A 345 -1.91 15.04 14.27
CA ASP A 345 -2.81 15.73 15.20
C ASP A 345 -2.70 17.25 15.11
N SER A 346 -1.54 17.77 14.65
CA SER A 346 -1.35 19.20 14.45
C SER A 346 -1.50 19.62 12.98
N ASP A 347 -1.89 20.88 12.78
CA ASP A 347 -2.15 21.42 11.45
C ASP A 347 -0.96 21.30 10.48
N GLY A 348 -1.28 20.87 9.26
CA GLY A 348 -0.30 20.71 8.18
C GLY A 348 0.60 19.48 8.33
N GLN A 349 0.43 18.65 9.37
CA GLN A 349 1.11 17.37 9.44
C GLN A 349 0.48 16.35 8.51
N SER A 350 1.30 15.49 7.92
CA SER A 350 0.80 14.39 7.11
C SER A 350 1.71 13.18 7.21
N LEU A 351 1.10 12.00 7.15
CA LEU A 351 1.81 10.74 7.12
C LEU A 351 1.71 10.09 5.75
N LYS A 352 2.62 9.16 5.47
CA LYS A 352 2.63 8.44 4.19
C LYS A 352 1.70 7.23 4.21
N THR A 353 1.64 6.55 5.35
CA THR A 353 0.84 5.34 5.59
C THR A 353 0.32 5.36 7.02
N ALA A 354 -0.73 4.59 7.31
CA ALA A 354 -1.26 4.44 8.67
C ALA A 354 -0.18 3.96 9.65
N ALA A 355 0.64 2.98 9.24
CA ALA A 355 1.77 2.45 10.02
C ALA A 355 2.88 3.47 10.31
N SER A 356 2.83 4.68 9.72
CA SER A 356 3.76 5.74 10.06
C SER A 356 3.40 6.42 11.39
N ARG A 357 2.12 6.37 11.82
CA ARG A 357 1.70 6.93 13.12
C ARG A 357 2.26 6.03 14.21
N ARG A 358 3.11 6.59 15.08
CA ARG A 358 3.80 5.84 16.13
C ARG A 358 4.36 6.76 17.20
N LEU A 359 4.60 6.20 18.37
CA LEU A 359 5.46 6.78 19.39
C LEU A 359 6.88 6.21 19.21
N VAL A 360 7.88 7.08 19.23
CA VAL A 360 9.29 6.68 19.11
C VAL A 360 10.03 7.14 20.36
N PRO A 361 10.51 6.23 21.23
CA PRO A 361 11.27 6.65 22.41
C PRO A 361 12.56 7.36 21.97
N ILE A 362 12.89 8.45 22.67
CA ILE A 362 14.06 9.28 22.39
C ILE A 362 15.27 8.62 23.05
N HIS A 363 16.27 8.33 22.23
CA HIS A 363 17.51 7.71 22.70
C HIS A 363 18.22 8.61 23.73
N PRO A 364 18.79 8.06 24.83
CA PRO A 364 19.50 8.84 25.85
C PRO A 364 20.58 9.76 25.28
N ASP A 365 21.35 9.30 24.29
CA ASP A 365 22.33 10.15 23.59
C ASP A 365 21.71 11.43 22.99
N LEU A 366 20.49 11.40 22.45
CA LEU A 366 19.81 12.60 21.95
C LEU A 366 19.42 13.55 23.08
N VAL A 367 19.06 13.00 24.24
CA VAL A 367 18.79 13.79 25.45
C VAL A 367 20.08 14.46 25.91
N GLU A 368 21.18 13.72 25.98
CA GLU A 368 22.50 14.23 26.35
C GLU A 368 23.04 15.28 25.38
N LEU A 369 22.75 15.15 24.08
CA LEU A 369 23.05 16.15 23.05
C LEU A 369 22.25 17.46 23.22
N GLY A 370 21.23 17.50 24.09
CA GLY A 370 20.44 18.69 24.38
C GLY A 370 19.17 18.85 23.54
N LEU A 371 18.64 17.77 22.95
CA LEU A 371 17.42 17.87 22.13
C LEU A 371 16.21 18.36 22.95
N LEU A 372 16.03 17.84 24.17
CA LEU A 372 14.94 18.27 25.05
C LEU A 372 15.17 19.68 25.60
N ASP A 373 16.41 20.04 25.93
CA ASP A 373 16.78 21.40 26.34
C ASP A 373 16.39 22.43 25.27
N ARG A 374 16.65 22.09 24.00
CA ARG A 374 16.20 22.89 22.83
C ARG A 374 14.68 23.01 22.77
N VAL A 375 13.95 21.90 22.95
CA VAL A 375 12.49 21.89 22.91
C VAL A 375 11.93 22.83 23.98
N GLU A 376 12.44 22.75 25.21
CA GLU A 376 12.03 23.63 26.30
C GLU A 376 12.38 25.10 26.04
N ARG A 377 13.57 25.37 25.49
CA ARG A 377 13.94 26.73 25.08
C ARG A 377 12.96 27.30 24.05
N LEU A 378 12.64 26.54 23.00
CA LEU A 378 11.68 26.96 21.97
C LEU A 378 10.26 27.15 22.54
N ARG A 379 9.86 26.35 23.53
CA ARG A 379 8.57 26.52 24.25
C ARG A 379 8.55 27.86 25.00
N ARG A 380 9.62 28.20 25.73
CA ARG A 380 9.75 29.48 26.44
C ARG A 380 9.76 30.68 25.48
N GLU A 381 10.31 30.51 24.29
CA GLU A 381 10.29 31.52 23.22
C GLU A 381 8.93 31.62 22.48
N GLY A 382 7.91 30.86 22.91
CA GLY A 382 6.57 30.88 22.30
C GLY A 382 6.52 30.27 20.90
N LYS A 383 7.50 29.45 20.52
CA LYS A 383 7.52 28.79 19.21
C LYS A 383 6.63 27.54 19.24
N ALA A 384 5.99 27.23 18.10
CA ALA A 384 5.14 26.04 17.99
C ALA A 384 5.86 24.82 17.39
N ARG A 385 6.88 25.04 16.56
CA ARG A 385 7.56 24.01 15.76
C ARG A 385 9.02 23.83 16.19
N LEU A 386 9.56 22.64 15.98
CA LEU A 386 10.98 22.33 16.24
C LEU A 386 11.94 23.15 15.35
N PHE A 387 11.49 23.49 14.14
CA PHE A 387 12.21 24.31 13.16
C PHE A 387 11.38 25.53 12.75
N PRO A 388 11.30 26.58 13.59
CA PRO A 388 10.44 27.75 13.33
C PRO A 388 10.79 28.49 12.03
N ASP A 389 12.07 28.60 11.71
CA ASP A 389 12.56 29.37 10.56
C ASP A 389 12.52 28.59 9.24
N MET A 390 12.08 27.33 9.28
CA MET A 390 12.03 26.47 8.11
C MET A 390 10.66 26.54 7.43
N ARG A 391 10.66 26.90 6.15
CA ARG A 391 9.45 26.86 5.31
C ARG A 391 9.04 25.42 5.00
N ILE A 392 7.81 25.06 5.37
CA ILE A 392 7.22 23.71 5.20
C ILE A 392 6.31 23.64 3.94
N ASP A 393 5.96 24.78 3.37
CA ASP A 393 5.00 24.97 2.28
C ASP A 393 5.50 24.61 0.87
N SER A 394 6.74 24.10 0.76
CA SER A 394 7.36 23.76 -0.52
C SER A 394 6.52 22.79 -1.35
N LYS A 395 6.41 23.07 -2.66
CA LYS A 395 5.81 22.13 -3.64
C LYS A 395 6.47 20.74 -3.62
N ALA A 396 7.73 20.64 -3.20
CA ALA A 396 8.47 19.38 -3.08
C ALA A 396 8.19 18.63 -1.77
N GLY A 397 7.47 19.24 -0.82
CA GLY A 397 7.10 18.71 0.48
C GLY A 397 7.93 19.28 1.65
N ALA A 398 7.43 19.07 2.86
CA ALA A 398 7.98 19.60 4.13
C ALA A 398 9.48 19.34 4.32
N GLY A 399 9.96 18.15 3.94
CA GLY A 399 11.35 17.74 4.16
C GLY A 399 12.34 18.19 3.08
N ASN A 400 11.94 19.03 2.11
CA ASN A 400 12.80 19.42 1.00
C ASN A 400 14.00 20.27 1.43
N ALA A 401 13.80 21.22 2.37
CA ALA A 401 14.88 22.06 2.88
C ALA A 401 15.96 21.23 3.58
N ILE A 402 15.55 20.34 4.50
CA ILE A 402 16.45 19.40 5.19
C ILE A 402 17.16 18.49 4.20
N SER A 403 16.44 17.92 3.23
CA SER A 403 17.03 16.99 2.26
C SER A 403 18.10 17.67 1.39
N LYS A 404 17.86 18.90 0.94
CA LYS A 404 18.82 19.68 0.15
C LYS A 404 20.00 20.14 1.01
N GLY A 405 19.74 20.65 2.20
CA GLY A 405 20.79 21.10 3.13
C GLY A 405 21.73 19.97 3.51
N PHE A 406 21.18 18.81 3.88
CA PHE A 406 21.99 17.63 4.19
C PHE A 406 22.71 17.09 2.94
N GLY A 407 22.03 17.04 1.78
CA GLY A 407 22.68 16.63 0.53
C GLY A 407 23.89 17.52 0.17
N TYR A 408 23.73 18.84 0.27
CA TYR A 408 24.82 19.80 0.06
C TYR A 408 25.96 19.61 1.06
N TYR A 409 25.62 19.36 2.33
CA TYR A 409 26.60 19.09 3.38
C TYR A 409 27.44 17.84 3.08
N LEU A 410 26.79 16.72 2.72
CA LEU A 410 27.50 15.51 2.30
C LEU A 410 28.38 15.76 1.08
N ASP A 411 27.89 16.56 0.13
CA ASP A 411 28.63 16.87 -1.09
C ASP A 411 29.92 17.63 -0.78
N LYS A 412 29.86 18.59 0.16
CA LYS A 412 31.00 19.37 0.68
C LYS A 412 31.99 18.54 1.48
N LEU A 413 31.53 17.50 2.17
CA LEU A 413 32.41 16.55 2.88
C LEU A 413 33.03 15.51 1.95
N GLY A 414 32.74 15.54 0.65
CA GLY A 414 33.25 14.54 -0.29
C GLY A 414 32.58 13.17 -0.14
N ILE A 415 31.47 13.08 0.61
CA ILE A 415 30.76 11.82 0.81
C ILE A 415 29.97 11.53 -0.46
N ARG A 416 30.29 10.40 -1.11
CA ARG A 416 29.68 9.96 -2.36
C ARG A 416 29.16 8.53 -2.22
N PRO A 417 28.17 8.12 -3.02
CA PRO A 417 27.76 6.71 -3.08
C PRO A 417 28.94 5.82 -3.47
N ARG A 418 29.07 4.64 -2.85
CA ARG A 418 30.13 3.68 -3.18
C ARG A 418 29.86 2.99 -4.51
N ARG A 419 28.58 2.82 -4.87
CA ARG A 419 28.16 2.25 -6.14
C ARG A 419 27.95 3.35 -7.16
N SER A 420 28.28 3.06 -8.42
CA SER A 420 28.10 3.98 -9.55
C SER A 420 26.69 4.57 -9.68
N ASN A 421 25.67 3.77 -9.36
CA ASN A 421 24.25 4.18 -9.38
C ASN A 421 23.64 4.36 -7.98
N GLY A 422 24.47 4.36 -6.94
CA GLY A 422 24.05 4.51 -5.56
C GLY A 422 23.46 5.87 -5.25
N ILE A 423 22.73 5.96 -4.15
CA ILE A 423 22.19 7.22 -3.65
C ILE A 423 22.58 7.39 -2.19
N VAL A 424 23.17 8.53 -1.87
CA VAL A 424 23.50 8.94 -0.51
C VAL A 424 22.81 10.27 -0.20
N GLY A 425 22.27 10.40 1.01
CA GLY A 425 21.50 11.57 1.44
C GLY A 425 20.69 11.25 2.70
N PHE A 426 19.64 12.02 2.99
CA PHE A 426 18.94 11.88 4.28
C PHE A 426 18.38 10.48 4.53
N HIS A 427 17.86 9.81 3.50
CA HIS A 427 17.31 8.45 3.65
C HIS A 427 18.38 7.38 3.89
N SER A 428 19.66 7.70 3.68
CA SER A 428 20.78 6.86 4.09
C SER A 428 20.87 6.72 5.61
N LEU A 429 20.49 7.74 6.38
CA LEU A 429 20.43 7.67 7.86
C LEU A 429 19.45 6.57 8.29
N ARG A 430 18.22 6.62 7.77
CA ARG A 430 17.21 5.58 8.01
C ARG A 430 17.69 4.19 7.58
N LYS A 431 18.36 4.08 6.44
CA LYS A 431 18.94 2.81 5.97
C LYS A 431 19.96 2.27 6.97
N THR A 432 20.80 3.15 7.51
CA THR A 432 21.83 2.86 8.51
C THR A 432 21.19 2.34 9.80
N VAL A 433 20.18 3.03 10.34
CA VAL A 433 19.41 2.59 11.51
C VAL A 433 18.79 1.21 11.31
N ILE A 434 18.13 0.98 10.18
CA ILE A 434 17.49 -0.30 9.90
C ILE A 434 18.51 -1.43 9.85
N GLN A 435 19.68 -1.21 9.23
CA GLN A 435 20.73 -2.22 9.13
C GLN A 435 21.43 -2.48 10.47
N GLU A 436 21.70 -1.44 11.25
CA GLU A 436 22.30 -1.60 12.57
C GLU A 436 21.36 -2.41 13.49
N LEU A 437 20.06 -2.09 13.49
CA LEU A 437 19.08 -2.84 14.25
C LEU A 437 18.90 -4.28 13.73
N GLN A 438 19.18 -4.59 12.46
CA GLN A 438 19.14 -5.98 11.98
C GLN A 438 20.17 -6.87 12.67
N GLY A 439 21.28 -6.30 13.15
CA GLY A 439 22.27 -7.02 13.97
C GLY A 439 21.84 -7.27 15.41
N SER A 440 20.73 -6.67 15.88
CA SER A 440 20.20 -6.91 17.22
C SER A 440 19.46 -8.24 17.32
N ARG A 441 19.49 -8.88 18.49
CA ARG A 441 18.74 -10.11 18.79
C ARG A 441 17.21 -9.92 18.87
N LEU A 442 16.72 -8.71 18.58
CA LEU A 442 15.32 -8.34 18.78
C LEU A 442 14.44 -8.77 17.59
N LEU A 443 13.14 -8.87 17.84
CA LEU A 443 12.16 -9.30 16.86
C LEU A 443 12.04 -8.30 15.70
N ALA A 444 11.83 -8.82 14.49
CA ALA A 444 11.71 -8.00 13.28
C ALA A 444 10.52 -7.03 13.32
N ASP A 445 9.48 -7.36 14.08
CA ASP A 445 8.25 -6.58 14.18
C ASP A 445 8.45 -5.30 15.00
N ARG A 446 9.20 -5.39 16.11
CA ARG A 446 9.59 -4.20 16.90
C ARG A 446 10.43 -3.23 16.06
N ARG A 447 11.38 -3.73 15.26
CA ARG A 447 12.15 -2.89 14.34
C ARG A 447 11.25 -2.20 13.31
N ARG A 448 10.28 -2.92 12.74
CA ARG A 448 9.32 -2.36 11.77
C ARG A 448 8.47 -1.28 12.42
N ALA A 449 7.97 -1.53 13.64
CA ALA A 449 7.19 -0.56 14.40
C ALA A 449 8.01 0.70 14.72
N PHE A 450 9.23 0.55 15.25
CA PHE A 450 10.12 1.67 15.59
C PHE A 450 10.34 2.64 14.41
N VAL A 451 10.56 2.10 13.21
CA VAL A 451 10.77 2.94 12.01
C VAL A 451 9.48 3.29 11.28
N GLY A 452 8.31 2.74 11.64
CA GLY A 452 7.04 2.96 10.92
C GLY A 452 7.00 2.32 9.53
N HIS A 453 7.41 1.05 9.45
CA HIS A 453 7.11 0.16 8.34
C HIS A 453 5.79 -0.56 8.58
N GLU A 454 5.05 -0.82 7.51
CA GLU A 454 3.85 -1.66 7.60
C GLU A 454 4.21 -3.03 8.20
N PRO A 455 3.31 -3.61 9.02
CA PRO A 455 3.44 -5.00 9.44
C PRO A 455 3.60 -5.92 8.22
N GLY A 456 4.16 -7.11 8.43
CA GLY A 456 4.29 -8.08 7.36
C GLY A 456 2.93 -8.49 6.78
N ASP A 457 2.94 -9.18 5.64
CA ASP A 457 1.73 -9.63 4.93
C ASP A 457 0.97 -10.76 5.67
N ASP A 458 1.35 -11.11 6.89
CA ASP A 458 0.71 -12.14 7.70
C ASP A 458 -0.48 -11.55 8.46
N VAL A 459 -1.63 -12.23 8.39
CA VAL A 459 -2.90 -11.84 9.02
C VAL A 459 -2.72 -11.61 10.53
N HIS A 460 -1.86 -12.39 11.20
CA HIS A 460 -1.54 -12.18 12.61
C HIS A 460 -0.89 -10.82 12.89
N GLN A 461 -0.05 -10.34 11.97
CA GLN A 461 0.66 -9.07 12.14
C GLN A 461 -0.23 -7.85 11.86
N VAL A 462 -1.29 -8.03 11.07
CA VAL A 462 -2.21 -6.96 10.67
C VAL A 462 -3.36 -6.81 11.68
N ASP A 463 -3.95 -7.92 12.13
CA ASP A 463 -5.21 -7.89 12.88
C ASP A 463 -5.07 -8.12 14.39
N TYR A 464 -3.95 -8.69 14.86
CA TYR A 464 -3.78 -9.12 16.26
C TYR A 464 -2.64 -8.45 17.02
N MET A 465 -1.84 -7.60 16.35
CA MET A 465 -0.76 -6.89 17.02
C MET A 465 -1.28 -5.67 17.78
N ARG A 466 -1.02 -5.62 19.09
CA ARG A 466 -1.16 -4.39 19.85
C ARG A 466 -0.06 -3.39 19.51
N PRO A 467 -0.27 -2.08 19.73
CA PRO A 467 0.81 -1.11 19.72
C PRO A 467 1.91 -1.48 20.73
N TRP A 468 3.16 -1.24 20.35
CA TRP A 468 4.32 -1.34 21.25
C TRP A 468 4.40 -0.11 22.14
N THR A 469 4.75 -0.31 23.40
CA THR A 469 5.02 0.78 24.34
C THR A 469 6.39 1.40 24.08
N ALA A 470 6.62 2.61 24.58
CA ALA A 470 7.91 3.29 24.58
C ALA A 470 9.00 2.44 25.27
N GLU A 471 8.66 1.79 26.39
CA GLU A 471 9.57 0.90 27.13
C GLU A 471 10.03 -0.27 26.25
N GLU A 472 9.11 -1.00 25.63
CA GLU A 472 9.44 -2.14 24.76
C GLU A 472 10.25 -1.74 23.52
N LEU A 473 10.01 -0.53 22.99
CA LEU A 473 10.77 0.02 21.88
C LEU A 473 12.15 0.52 22.33
N SER A 474 12.31 0.97 23.57
CA SER A 474 13.59 1.42 24.12
C SER A 474 14.60 0.28 24.26
N GLU A 475 14.13 -0.98 24.33
CA GLU A 475 15.00 -2.15 24.27
C GLU A 475 15.86 -2.21 22.99
N LEU A 476 15.53 -1.44 21.94
CA LEU A 476 16.33 -1.32 20.71
C LEU A 476 17.60 -0.47 20.88
N PHE A 477 17.69 0.37 21.91
CA PHE A 477 18.79 1.32 22.11
C PHE A 477 20.19 0.67 22.18
N PRO A 478 20.40 -0.49 22.82
CA PRO A 478 21.68 -1.18 22.78
C PRO A 478 22.14 -1.58 21.37
N GLY A 479 21.24 -1.62 20.39
CA GLY A 479 21.57 -1.77 18.98
C GLY A 479 22.11 -0.48 18.34
N LEU A 480 21.70 0.69 18.81
CA LEU A 480 22.04 2.00 18.23
C LEU A 480 23.20 2.67 18.97
N ARG A 481 24.38 2.06 18.90
CA ARG A 481 25.55 2.47 19.70
C ARG A 481 26.29 3.67 19.11
N TRP A 482 25.57 4.71 18.70
CA TRP A 482 26.12 5.87 18.00
C TRP A 482 27.08 6.67 18.87
N LYS A 483 26.85 6.77 20.18
CA LYS A 483 27.80 7.39 21.14
C LYS A 483 29.22 6.80 21.11
N LYS A 484 29.41 5.55 20.65
CA LYS A 484 30.76 4.99 20.48
C LYS A 484 31.61 5.73 19.43
N TRP A 485 30.96 6.47 18.54
CA TRP A 485 31.59 7.07 17.37
C TRP A 485 31.32 8.58 17.28
N LEU A 486 30.39 9.09 18.09
CA LEU A 486 30.03 10.49 18.17
C LEU A 486 30.66 11.11 19.42
N GLU A 487 31.30 12.27 19.25
CA GLU A 487 31.84 13.06 20.35
C GLU A 487 30.70 13.82 21.06
N VAL A 488 29.82 13.09 21.77
CA VAL A 488 28.57 13.63 22.33
C VAL A 488 28.80 14.87 23.20
N GLY A 489 29.87 14.89 24.01
CA GLY A 489 30.22 16.05 24.84
C GLY A 489 30.54 17.30 24.00
N SER A 490 31.46 17.18 23.04
CA SER A 490 31.82 18.27 22.12
C SER A 490 30.63 18.74 21.29
N LEU A 491 29.80 17.78 20.83
CA LEU A 491 28.59 18.07 20.07
C LEU A 491 27.54 18.78 20.91
N ARG A 492 27.38 18.44 22.19
CA ARG A 492 26.46 19.14 23.09
C ARG A 492 26.80 20.63 23.15
N VAL A 493 28.05 20.99 23.38
CA VAL A 493 28.51 22.40 23.44
C VAL A 493 28.16 23.17 22.17
N LEU A 494 28.23 22.52 21.00
CA LEU A 494 27.86 23.12 19.73
C LEU A 494 26.34 23.27 19.52
N LEU A 495 25.54 22.41 20.16
CA LEU A 495 24.10 22.27 19.94
C LEU A 495 23.24 23.03 20.96
N THR A 496 23.74 23.22 22.17
CA THR A 496 23.10 23.98 23.26
C THR A 496 23.41 25.45 23.14
#